data_AF-A0A2M7J9C2-F1
#
_entry.id   AF-A0A2M7J9C2-F1
#
_cell.length_a   1.000
_cell.length_b   1.000
_cell.length_c   1.000
_cell.angle_alpha   90.00
_cell.angle_beta   90.00
_cell.angle_gamma   90.00
#
_symmetry.space_group_name_H-M   'P 1'
#
loop_
_entity.id
_entity.type
_entity.pdbx_description
1 polymer ?
#
loop_
_entity_poly.entity_id
_entity_poly.type
_entity_poly.pdbx_seq_one_letter_code
_entity_poly.pdbx_strand_id
1 'polypeptide(L)' 'MFKDEWNYSDAGGILDSTHLRFFTLKTIKKMFKKCGFEIVQIEKKLAGKRKLRRINRVLCGLLTPFFVWQYFIVARPVEK' A
#
# COMPACT_ATOMS: atom_id res chain seq x y z
N MET A 1 14.17 -1.17 20.82
CA MET A 1 12.99 -1.28 19.93
C MET A 1 13.42 -1.04 18.48
N PHE A 2 14.36 -1.84 17.96
CA PHE A 2 14.74 -1.90 16.54
C PHE A 2 15.34 -3.29 16.33
N LYS A 3 14.48 -4.29 16.18
CA LYS A 3 14.92 -5.59 15.69
C LYS A 3 14.95 -5.45 14.18
N ASP A 4 16.13 -5.48 13.59
CA ASP A 4 16.37 -5.57 12.13
C ASP A 4 15.97 -6.96 11.61
N GLU A 5 14.81 -7.44 12.05
CA GLU A 5 14.31 -8.79 11.83
C GLU A 5 13.03 -8.69 10.99
N TRP A 6 12.99 -9.45 9.90
CA TRP A 6 11.82 -9.61 9.05
C TRP A 6 11.23 -11.00 9.25
N ASN A 7 10.44 -11.14 10.31
CA ASN A 7 9.86 -12.43 10.68
C ASN A 7 8.44 -12.56 10.14
N TYR A 8 8.19 -13.61 9.36
CA TYR A 8 6.84 -13.98 8.93
C TYR A 8 6.01 -14.47 10.12
N SER A 9 4.68 -14.34 10.00
CA SER A 9 3.70 -14.75 11.01
C SER A 9 2.52 -15.43 10.33
N ASP A 10 1.86 -16.36 11.01
CA ASP A 10 0.64 -17.01 10.52
C ASP A 10 -0.64 -16.25 10.95
N ALA A 11 -0.50 -15.12 11.64
CA ALA A 11 -1.61 -14.33 12.16
C ALA A 11 -2.30 -13.43 11.12
N GLY A 12 -1.95 -13.52 9.83
CA GLY A 12 -2.44 -12.61 8.80
C GLY A 12 -1.68 -11.28 8.72
N GLY A 13 -1.94 -10.52 7.66
CA GLY A 13 -1.46 -9.15 7.48
C GLY A 13 -0.31 -9.01 6.48
N ILE A 14 0.51 -7.97 6.66
CA ILE A 14 1.59 -7.64 5.70
C ILE A 14 2.69 -8.71 5.70
N LEU A 15 2.99 -9.31 6.85
CA LEU A 15 4.04 -10.34 7.02
C LEU A 15 3.45 -11.75 7.14
N ASP A 16 2.31 -11.99 6.54
CA ASP A 16 1.72 -13.33 6.50
C ASP A 16 2.64 -14.32 5.77
N SER A 17 2.80 -15.54 6.28
CA SER A 17 3.67 -16.57 5.68
C SER A 17 3.26 -16.95 4.24
N THR A 18 1.99 -16.76 3.88
CA THR A 18 1.48 -16.95 2.51
C THR A 18 1.65 -15.71 1.62
N HIS A 19 2.01 -14.56 2.18
CA HIS A 19 2.20 -13.30 1.46
C HIS A 19 3.63 -13.21 0.88
N LEU A 20 3.82 -13.88 -0.26
CA LEU A 20 5.13 -14.03 -0.90
C LEU A 20 5.61 -12.82 -1.73
N ARG A 21 4.78 -11.77 -1.89
CA ARG A 21 5.09 -10.63 -2.77
C ARG A 21 4.70 -9.32 -2.13
N PHE A 22 5.65 -8.40 -2.09
CA PHE A 22 5.43 -7.08 -1.49
C PHE A 22 5.26 -6.02 -2.56
N PHE A 23 4.30 -5.13 -2.34
CA PHE A 23 4.01 -4.06 -3.29
C PHE A 23 3.94 -2.70 -2.60
N THR A 24 4.57 -1.71 -3.23
CA THR A 24 4.35 -0.30 -2.95
C THR A 24 3.33 0.25 -3.95
N LEU A 25 2.73 1.40 -3.65
CA LEU A 25 1.83 2.06 -4.60
C LEU A 25 2.47 2.26 -5.99
N LYS A 26 3.78 2.52 -6.04
CA LYS A 26 4.52 2.68 -7.30
C LYS A 26 4.63 1.36 -8.08
N THR A 27 4.93 0.25 -7.41
CA THR A 27 5.05 -1.06 -8.08
C THR A 27 3.68 -1.59 -8.51
N ILE A 28 2.63 -1.34 -7.72
CA ILE A 28 1.24 -1.58 -8.10
C ILE A 28 0.89 -0.87 -9.42
N LYS A 29 1.08 0.45 -9.50
CA LYS A 29 0.77 1.23 -10.71
C LYS A 29 1.52 0.70 -11.94
N LYS A 30 2.79 0.33 -11.76
CA LYS A 30 3.61 -0.27 -12.82
C LYS A 30 3.07 -1.63 -13.27
N MET A 31 2.61 -2.46 -12.34
CA MET A 31 2.02 -3.78 -12.64
C MET A 31 0.77 -3.64 -13.50
N PHE A 32 -0.21 -2.83 -13.06
CA PHE A 32 -1.45 -2.63 -13.83
C PHE A 32 -1.18 -2.09 -15.23
N LYS A 33 -0.29 -1.08 -15.36
CA LYS A 33 0.08 -0.53 -16.68
C LYS A 33 0.70 -1.60 -17.59
N LYS A 34 1.57 -2.46 -17.06
CA LYS A 34 2.19 -3.55 -17.84
C LYS A 34 1.18 -4.61 -18.29
N CYS A 35 0.15 -4.83 -17.50
CA CYS A 35 -0.92 -5.77 -17.82
C CYS A 35 -1.98 -5.19 -18.78
N GLY A 36 -1.81 -3.95 -19.27
CA GLY A 36 -2.80 -3.32 -20.16
C GLY A 36 -4.04 -2.80 -19.43
N PHE A 37 -3.90 -2.42 -18.16
CA PHE A 37 -4.98 -1.83 -17.37
C PHE A 37 -4.72 -0.36 -17.05
N GLU A 38 -5.78 0.42 -17.05
CA GLU A 38 -5.82 1.79 -16.55
C GLU A 38 -6.48 1.80 -15.17
N ILE A 39 -5.81 2.39 -14.18
CA ILE A 39 -6.35 2.52 -12.83
C ILE A 39 -7.30 3.72 -12.79
N VAL A 40 -8.56 3.46 -12.43
CA VAL A 40 -9.63 4.46 -12.33
C VAL A 40 -9.70 5.05 -10.92
N GLN A 41 -9.52 4.22 -9.89
CA GLN A 41 -9.66 4.64 -8.49
C GLN A 41 -8.67 3.90 -7.59
N ILE A 42 -8.14 4.61 -6.59
CA ILE A 42 -7.27 4.08 -5.55
C ILE A 42 -7.73 4.59 -4.19
N GLU A 43 -8.19 3.68 -3.33
CA GLU A 43 -8.49 3.96 -1.94
C GLU A 43 -7.42 3.38 -1.01
N LYS A 44 -7.18 4.06 0.10
CA LYS A 44 -6.11 3.74 1.05
C LYS A 44 -6.71 3.46 2.42
N LYS A 45 -6.53 2.24 2.94
CA LYS A 45 -6.81 1.92 4.33
C LYS A 45 -5.59 2.29 5.17
N LEU A 46 -5.69 3.35 5.96
CA LEU A 46 -4.60 3.79 6.82
C LEU A 46 -4.57 2.96 8.11
N ALA A 47 -3.41 2.41 8.46
CA ALA A 47 -3.13 1.87 9.79
C ALA A 47 -2.65 3.02 10.68
N GLY A 48 -3.55 3.78 11.33
CA GLY A 48 -3.09 4.82 12.24
C GLY A 48 -4.11 5.82 12.78
N LYS A 49 -3.94 6.15 14.07
CA LYS A 49 -4.78 7.03 14.91
C LYS A 49 -4.81 8.49 14.44
N ARG A 50 -5.88 9.22 14.79
CA ARG A 50 -6.18 10.64 14.44
C ARG A 50 -5.00 11.64 14.55
N LYS A 51 -3.99 11.41 15.41
CA LYS A 51 -2.79 12.26 15.55
C LYS A 51 -1.88 12.23 14.31
N LEU A 52 -1.70 11.07 13.67
CA LEU A 52 -0.87 10.94 12.46
C LEU A 52 -1.42 11.77 11.30
N ARG A 53 -2.76 11.87 11.19
CA ARG A 53 -3.45 12.69 10.19
C ARG A 53 -3.09 14.18 10.30
N ARG A 54 -2.80 14.68 11.51
CA ARG A 54 -2.36 16.08 11.72
C ARG A 54 -0.91 16.29 11.31
N ILE A 55 -0.01 15.37 11.69
CA ILE A 55 1.41 15.42 11.30
C ILE A 55 1.54 15.34 9.78
N ASN A 56 0.76 14.45 9.16
CA ASN A 56 0.72 14.30 7.72
C ASN A 56 0.19 15.55 6.97
N ARG A 57 -0.64 16.38 7.63
CA ARG A 57 -1.08 17.67 7.08
C ARG A 57 0.07 18.69 7.07
N VAL A 58 0.92 18.68 8.09
CA VAL A 58 2.08 19.59 8.20
C VAL A 58 3.20 19.18 7.26
N LEU A 59 3.46 17.86 7.12
CA LEU A 59 4.47 17.30 6.22
C LEU A 59 3.94 17.09 4.78
N CYS A 60 2.90 17.82 4.36
CA CYS A 60 2.33 17.79 3.00
C CYS A 60 2.10 16.37 2.41
N GLY A 61 1.74 15.39 3.25
CA GLY A 61 1.43 14.04 2.77
C GLY A 61 2.62 13.13 2.48
N LEU A 62 3.87 13.59 2.67
CA LEU A 62 5.10 12.83 2.35
C LEU A 62 5.17 11.47 3.06
N LEU A 63 4.66 11.40 4.28
CA LEU A 63 4.69 10.17 5.08
C LEU A 63 3.45 9.28 4.89
N THR A 64 2.45 9.71 4.11
CA THR A 64 1.25 8.89 3.86
C THR A 64 1.54 7.47 3.40
N PRO A 65 2.50 7.19 2.49
CA PRO A 65 2.65 5.84 1.94
C PRO A 65 3.08 4.82 2.99
N PHE A 66 3.80 5.24 4.03
CA PHE A 66 4.31 4.38 5.09
C PHE A 66 3.23 3.99 6.12
N PHE A 67 2.10 4.69 6.14
CA PHE A 67 0.99 4.44 7.07
C PHE A 67 -0.22 3.79 6.39
N VAL A 68 -0.12 3.44 5.10
CA VAL A 68 -1.16 2.69 4.41
C VAL A 68 -0.99 1.21 4.72
N TRP A 69 -2.01 0.61 5.31
CA TRP A 69 -2.09 -0.82 5.53
C TRP A 69 -2.44 -1.58 4.25
N GLN A 70 -3.41 -1.07 3.49
CA GLN A 70 -3.94 -1.74 2.30
C GLN A 70 -4.41 -0.72 1.25
N TYR A 71 -4.24 -1.07 -0.02
CA TYR A 71 -4.77 -0.33 -1.16
C TYR A 71 -5.92 -1.09 -1.79
N PHE A 72 -7.05 -0.43 -2.01
CA PHE A 72 -8.15 -0.94 -2.85
C PHE A 72 -8.10 -0.22 -4.19
N ILE A 73 -8.15 -0.97 -5.28
CA ILE A 73 -7.87 -0.45 -6.61
C ILE A 73 -8.95 -0.93 -7.56
N VAL A 74 -9.53 0.02 -8.29
CA VAL A 74 -10.43 -0.25 -9.42
C VAL A 74 -9.67 0.08 -10.70
N ALA A 75 -9.58 -0.89 -11.60
CA ALA A 75 -8.89 -0.72 -12.88
C ALA A 75 -9.74 -1.29 -14.02
N ARG A 76 -9.66 -0.66 -15.19
CA ARG A 76 -10.33 -1.09 -16.42
C ARG A 76 -9.30 -1.58 -17.43
N PRO A 77 -9.63 -2.60 -18.26
CA PRO A 77 -8.77 -2.95 -19.38
C PRO A 77 -8.70 -1.76 -20.35
N VAL A 78 -7.51 -1.53 -20.90
CA VAL A 78 -7.33 -0.59 -22.01
C VAL A 78 -7.67 -1.37 -23.28
N GLU A 79 -8.85 -1.10 -23.86
CA GLU A 79 -9.16 -1.58 -25.20
C GLU A 79 -8.11 -1.04 -26.18
N LYS A 80 -7.56 -1.92 -27.01
CA LYS A 80 -6.60 -1.56 -28.06
C LYS A 80 -7.31 -1.16 -29.32
#